data_AF-A0A1D6ND89-F1
#
_entry.id   AF-A0A1D6ND89-F1
#
_cell.length_a   1.000
_cell.length_b   1.000
_cell.length_c   1.000
_cell.angle_alpha   90.00
_cell.angle_beta   90.00
_cell.angle_gamma   90.00
#
_symmetry.space_group_name_H-M   'P 1'
#
loop_
_entity.id
_entity.type
_entity.pdbx_description
1 polymer ?
#
loop_
_entity_poly.entity_id
_entity_poly.type
_entity_poly.pdbx_seq_one_letter_code
_entity_poly.pdbx_strand_id
1 'polypeptide(L)'
;MIMQIRMHWSLIIVCMPTKEADSGPIILHLDSLGLHSSQKLFDIVARYIQAERWHLGMDSSYDIPFSGRIWRRLSKNINREKIEVPRQRNEYDCGLFMLYYIDRFIQDAPERLTKEGLGMFGRRWFNHEEASAFRGGIRALLIDLFHSALDDDGPSEAELEDKDIQMD
;
A
#
# COMPACT_ATOMS: atom_id res chain seq x y z
N MET A 1 4.21 -2.42 0.07
CA MET A 1 5.25 -2.48 1.12
C MET A 1 5.72 -1.07 1.42
N ILE A 2 5.73 -0.70 2.69
CA ILE A 2 6.22 0.61 3.16
C ILE A 2 7.69 0.47 3.53
N MET A 3 8.55 1.36 3.01
CA MET A 3 9.98 1.35 3.29
C MET A 3 10.38 2.62 4.05
N GLN A 4 11.00 2.45 5.22
CA GLN A 4 11.51 3.54 6.05
C GLN A 4 13.02 3.42 6.24
N ILE A 5 13.79 4.44 5.82
CA ILE A 5 15.25 4.52 6.08
C ILE A 5 15.59 5.97 6.44
N ARG A 6 16.26 6.18 7.58
CA ARG A 6 16.70 7.52 8.05
C ARG A 6 15.57 8.57 8.01
N MET A 7 14.41 8.25 8.59
CA MET A 7 13.22 9.12 8.63
C MET A 7 12.58 9.44 7.26
N HIS A 8 13.03 8.79 6.19
CA HIS A 8 12.43 8.90 4.87
C HIS A 8 11.53 7.70 4.57
N TRP A 9 10.34 7.97 4.02
CA TRP A 9 9.35 6.97 3.64
C TRP A 9 9.24 6.89 2.12
N SER A 10 9.23 5.67 1.57
CA SER A 10 8.88 5.41 0.17
C SER A 10 7.93 4.22 0.06
N LEU A 11 7.25 4.11 -1.07
CA LEU A 11 6.30 3.05 -1.34
C LEU A 11 6.84 2.08 -2.40
N ILE A 12 6.71 0.79 -2.12
CA ILE A 12 6.80 -0.26 -3.13
C ILE A 12 5.41 -0.85 -3.35
N ILE A 13 4.95 -0.88 -4.59
CA ILE A 13 3.72 -1.58 -4.99
C ILE A 13 4.12 -2.78 -5.85
N VAL A 14 3.62 -3.97 -5.50
CA VAL A 14 3.84 -5.19 -6.30
C VAL A 14 2.54 -5.55 -6.97
N CYS A 15 2.49 -5.38 -8.29
CA CYS A 15 1.33 -5.74 -9.12
C CYS A 15 1.52 -7.18 -9.60
N MET A 16 0.67 -8.07 -9.11
CA MET A 16 0.73 -9.49 -9.48
C MET A 16 -0.02 -9.72 -10.79
N PRO A 17 0.51 -10.55 -11.71
CA PRO A 17 -0.17 -10.87 -12.95
C PRO A 17 -1.35 -11.81 -12.70
N THR A 18 -2.30 -11.88 -13.64
CA THR A 18 -3.40 -12.87 -13.57
C THR A 18 -2.99 -14.21 -14.19
N LYS A 19 -3.84 -15.25 -14.06
CA LYS A 19 -3.58 -16.58 -14.66
C LYS A 19 -3.46 -16.52 -16.19
N GLU A 20 -4.07 -15.54 -16.85
CA GLU A 20 -4.10 -15.36 -18.31
C GLU A 20 -3.01 -14.43 -18.85
N ALA A 21 -2.23 -13.78 -17.98
CA ALA A 21 -1.20 -12.82 -18.40
C ALA A 21 0.10 -13.52 -18.81
N ASP A 22 0.77 -13.03 -19.86
CA ASP A 22 2.08 -13.54 -20.29
C ASP A 22 3.26 -12.80 -19.63
N SER A 23 3.01 -11.63 -19.03
CA SER A 23 4.00 -10.83 -18.32
C SER A 23 4.11 -11.22 -16.84
N GLY A 24 5.31 -11.11 -16.27
CA GLY A 24 5.51 -11.34 -14.84
C GLY A 24 5.16 -10.12 -13.98
N PRO A 25 5.33 -10.22 -12.65
CA PRO A 25 4.95 -9.16 -11.72
C PRO A 25 5.67 -7.85 -12.00
N ILE A 26 5.00 -6.75 -11.69
CA ILE A 26 5.55 -5.40 -11.82
C ILE A 26 5.79 -4.84 -10.42
N ILE A 27 7.03 -4.46 -10.12
CA ILE A 27 7.41 -3.79 -8.88
C ILE A 27 7.57 -2.31 -9.18
N LEU A 28 6.71 -1.50 -8.60
CA LEU A 28 6.75 -0.04 -8.69
C LEU A 28 7.44 0.53 -7.47
N HIS A 29 8.34 1.48 -7.66
CA HIS A 29 8.92 2.28 -6.58
C HIS A 29 8.52 3.74 -6.72
N LEU A 30 7.85 4.26 -5.70
CA LEU A 30 7.36 5.63 -5.61
C LEU A 30 8.05 6.32 -4.44
N ASP A 31 8.78 7.39 -4.73
CA ASP A 31 9.60 8.13 -3.77
C ASP A 31 9.51 9.62 -4.05
N SER A 32 8.87 10.37 -3.14
CA SER A 32 8.66 11.81 -3.25
C SER A 32 9.95 12.63 -3.19
N LEU A 33 10.97 12.16 -2.46
CA LEU A 33 12.26 12.84 -2.33
C LEU A 33 13.32 12.25 -3.25
N GLY A 34 13.17 11.00 -3.68
CA GLY A 34 14.12 10.28 -4.54
C GLY A 34 15.41 9.90 -3.81
N LEU A 35 15.36 9.74 -2.49
CA LEU A 35 16.54 9.44 -1.66
C LEU A 35 16.84 7.94 -1.58
N HIS A 36 15.85 7.08 -1.81
CA HIS A 36 16.06 5.64 -1.78
C HIS A 36 16.67 5.11 -3.08
N SER A 37 17.61 4.18 -2.94
CA SER A 37 18.14 3.42 -4.06
C SER A 37 17.09 2.40 -4.53
N SER A 38 16.42 2.73 -5.64
CA SER A 38 15.37 1.86 -6.21
C SER A 38 15.91 0.48 -6.54
N GLN A 39 17.13 0.39 -7.08
CA GLN A 39 17.78 -0.88 -7.41
C GLN A 39 17.90 -1.81 -6.19
N LYS A 40 18.39 -1.29 -5.05
CA LYS A 40 18.51 -2.07 -3.81
C LYS A 40 17.15 -2.56 -3.31
N LEU A 41 16.14 -1.70 -3.35
CA LEU A 41 14.78 -2.06 -2.96
C LEU A 41 14.19 -3.13 -3.89
N PHE A 42 14.37 -2.99 -5.19
CA PHE A 42 13.94 -4.00 -6.17
C PHE A 42 14.61 -5.35 -5.94
N ASP A 43 15.90 -5.38 -5.62
CA ASP A 43 16.62 -6.63 -5.35
C ASP A 43 16.18 -7.29 -4.04
N ILE A 44 15.85 -6.51 -3.01
CA ILE A 44 15.28 -7.03 -1.76
C ILE A 44 13.90 -7.64 -2.01
N VAL A 45 13.01 -6.89 -2.66
CA VAL A 45 11.63 -7.33 -2.89
C VAL A 45 11.58 -8.50 -3.87
N ALA A 46 12.41 -8.50 -4.93
CA ALA A 46 12.50 -9.62 -5.85
C ALA A 46 13.00 -10.90 -5.17
N ARG A 47 13.95 -10.80 -4.22
CA ARG A 47 14.39 -11.96 -3.42
C ARG A 47 13.29 -12.44 -2.48
N TYR A 48 12.55 -11.51 -1.85
CA TYR A 48 11.41 -11.85 -1.01
C TYR A 48 10.34 -12.62 -1.79
N ILE A 49 9.90 -12.14 -2.95
CA ILE A 49 8.90 -12.83 -3.79
C ILE A 49 9.40 -14.22 -4.23
N GLN A 50 10.70 -14.36 -4.52
CA GLN A 50 11.29 -15.65 -4.87
C GLN A 50 11.33 -16.63 -3.68
N ALA A 51 11.57 -16.13 -2.46
CA ALA A 51 11.54 -16.93 -1.25
C ALA A 51 10.11 -17.38 -0.89
N GLU A 52 9.14 -16.46 -0.97
CA GLU A 52 7.71 -16.77 -0.81
C GLU A 52 7.27 -17.87 -1.77
N ARG A 53 7.71 -17.82 -3.04
CA ARG A 53 7.46 -18.90 -4.00
C ARG A 53 7.94 -20.26 -3.48
N TRP A 54 9.20 -20.31 -3.01
CA TRP A 54 9.81 -21.55 -2.57
C TRP A 54 9.02 -22.13 -1.39
N HIS A 55 8.61 -21.25 -0.47
CA HIS A 55 7.79 -21.63 0.67
C HIS A 55 6.41 -22.17 0.24
N LEU A 56 5.68 -21.43 -0.61
CA LEU A 56 4.36 -21.84 -1.10
C LEU A 56 4.41 -23.10 -1.99
N GLY A 57 5.51 -23.33 -2.71
CA GLY A 57 5.70 -24.54 -3.51
C GLY A 57 5.91 -25.81 -2.69
N MET A 58 6.21 -25.69 -1.41
CA MET A 58 6.28 -26.82 -0.47
C MET A 58 4.91 -27.15 0.15
N ASP A 59 3.94 -26.23 0.05
CA ASP A 59 2.59 -26.39 0.60
C ASP A 59 1.57 -26.57 -0.54
N SER A 60 1.16 -27.82 -0.76
CA SER A 60 0.22 -28.18 -1.83
C SER A 60 -1.21 -27.67 -1.61
N SER A 61 -1.49 -27.04 -0.47
CA SER A 61 -2.81 -26.49 -0.12
C SER A 61 -3.09 -25.13 -0.77
N TYR A 62 -2.04 -24.41 -1.17
CA TYR A 62 -2.19 -23.02 -1.64
C TYR A 62 -2.54 -22.94 -3.13
N ASP A 63 -3.73 -22.40 -3.45
CA ASP A 63 -4.10 -22.11 -4.84
C ASP A 63 -3.37 -20.86 -5.32
N ILE A 64 -2.46 -21.07 -6.26
CA ILE A 64 -1.57 -20.02 -6.73
C ILE A 64 -2.34 -19.06 -7.65
N PRO A 65 -2.34 -17.74 -7.38
CA PRO A 65 -3.21 -16.78 -8.09
C PRO A 65 -2.81 -16.50 -9.55
N PHE A 66 -1.73 -17.10 -10.05
CA PHE A 66 -1.22 -16.90 -11.42
C PHE A 66 -0.46 -18.12 -11.96
N SER A 67 -0.26 -18.17 -13.28
CA SER A 67 0.17 -19.41 -13.94
C SER A 67 1.56 -19.90 -13.48
N GLY A 68 1.71 -21.21 -13.31
CA GLY A 68 3.00 -21.84 -12.97
C GLY A 68 4.11 -21.61 -14.02
N ARG A 69 3.77 -21.13 -15.23
CA ARG A 69 4.73 -20.69 -16.26
C ARG A 69 5.39 -19.37 -15.86
N ILE A 70 4.62 -18.39 -15.40
CA ILE A 70 5.13 -17.10 -14.93
C ILE A 70 6.03 -17.33 -13.71
N TRP A 71 5.62 -18.18 -12.77
CA TRP A 71 6.44 -18.54 -11.61
C TRP A 71 7.78 -19.19 -11.96
N ARG A 72 7.82 -20.10 -12.94
CA ARG A 72 9.08 -20.71 -13.40
C ARG A 72 10.06 -19.69 -13.99
N ARG A 73 9.56 -18.61 -14.57
CA ARG A 73 10.36 -17.53 -15.18
C ARG A 73 10.48 -16.29 -14.30
N LEU A 74 9.98 -16.35 -13.06
CA LEU A 74 9.81 -15.20 -12.18
C LEU A 74 11.09 -14.38 -12.03
N SER A 75 12.25 -15.01 -11.77
CA SER A 75 13.52 -14.31 -11.60
C SER A 75 13.96 -13.51 -12.83
N LYS A 76 13.50 -13.88 -14.03
CA LYS A 76 13.80 -13.22 -15.32
C LYS A 76 12.66 -12.35 -15.85
N ASN A 77 11.48 -12.39 -15.22
CA ASN A 77 10.25 -11.77 -15.71
C ASN A 77 9.63 -10.76 -14.72
N ILE A 78 10.37 -10.35 -13.69
CA ILE A 78 9.95 -9.26 -12.81
C ILE A 78 10.29 -7.93 -13.50
N ASN A 79 9.26 -7.13 -13.78
CA ASN A 79 9.42 -5.77 -14.25
C ASN A 79 9.68 -4.86 -13.05
N ARG A 80 10.66 -3.96 -13.16
CA ARG A 80 11.10 -3.08 -12.07
C ARG A 80 11.03 -1.65 -12.57
N GLU A 81 10.12 -0.87 -12.01
CA GLU A 81 9.78 0.43 -12.57
C GLU A 81 9.84 1.49 -11.49
N LYS A 82 10.77 2.44 -11.66
CA LYS A 82 10.86 3.62 -10.79
C LYS A 82 9.93 4.68 -11.37
N ILE A 83 8.91 5.06 -10.63
CA ILE A 83 7.92 6.03 -11.08
C ILE A 83 8.36 7.43 -10.64
N GLU A 84 8.47 8.36 -11.60
CA GLU A 84 8.74 9.77 -11.33
C GLU A 84 7.45 10.47 -10.88
N VAL A 85 7.09 10.28 -9.62
CA VAL A 85 5.88 10.81 -8.98
C VAL A 85 5.93 12.32 -8.70
N PRO A 86 4.78 12.98 -8.42
CA PRO A 86 4.77 14.35 -7.94
C PRO A 86 5.60 14.48 -6.66
N ARG A 87 6.55 15.41 -6.63
CA ARG A 87 7.51 15.53 -5.52
C ARG A 87 6.99 16.47 -4.46
N GLN A 88 7.31 16.15 -3.20
CA GLN A 88 7.11 17.08 -2.09
C GLN A 88 8.07 18.27 -2.18
N ARG A 89 7.69 19.40 -1.61
CA ARG A 89 8.50 20.64 -1.56
C ARG A 89 9.19 20.88 -0.22
N ASN A 90 8.98 20.01 0.76
CA ASN A 90 9.59 20.06 2.09
C ASN A 90 10.27 18.72 2.43
N GLU A 91 10.79 18.55 3.64
CA GLU A 91 11.54 17.35 4.05
C GLU A 91 10.74 16.35 4.90
N TYR A 92 9.52 16.70 5.31
CA TYR A 92 8.76 15.97 6.33
C TYR A 92 7.44 15.38 5.83
N ASP A 93 7.02 15.68 4.60
CA ASP A 93 5.77 15.16 4.03
C ASP A 93 5.92 13.79 3.34
N CYS A 94 7.06 13.10 3.42
CA CYS A 94 7.26 11.85 2.68
C CYS A 94 6.29 10.74 3.06
N GLY A 95 5.94 10.64 4.35
CA GLY A 95 4.87 9.74 4.81
C GLY A 95 3.49 10.15 4.29
N LEU A 96 3.21 11.45 4.19
CA LEU A 96 1.94 11.97 3.68
C LEU A 96 1.78 11.70 2.18
N PHE A 97 2.81 11.97 1.39
CA PHE A 97 2.84 11.67 -0.04
C PHE A 97 2.73 10.16 -0.27
N MET A 98 3.40 9.34 0.54
CA MET A 98 3.27 7.88 0.50
C MET A 98 1.82 7.43 0.67
N LEU A 99 1.10 7.95 1.68
CA LEU A 99 -0.31 7.63 1.89
C LEU A 99 -1.17 8.08 0.71
N TYR A 100 -0.92 9.29 0.21
CA TYR A 100 -1.65 9.82 -0.93
C TYR A 100 -1.39 9.03 -2.22
N TYR A 101 -0.18 8.51 -2.43
CA TYR A 101 0.11 7.59 -3.53
C TYR A 101 -0.72 6.31 -3.43
N ILE A 102 -0.90 5.76 -2.23
CA ILE A 102 -1.73 4.56 -2.03
C ILE A 102 -3.18 4.87 -2.39
N ASP A 103 -3.72 5.97 -1.87
CA ASP A 103 -5.09 6.41 -2.11
C ASP A 103 -5.37 6.61 -3.61
N ARG A 104 -4.52 7.40 -4.29
CA ARG A 104 -4.61 7.63 -5.74
C ARG A 104 -4.39 6.36 -6.55
N PHE A 105 -3.47 5.49 -6.15
CA PHE A 105 -3.25 4.24 -6.86
C PHE A 105 -4.49 3.34 -6.82
N ILE A 106 -5.15 3.23 -5.66
CA ILE A 106 -6.37 2.43 -5.52
C ILE A 106 -7.51 2.99 -6.39
N GLN A 107 -7.62 4.31 -6.50
CA GLN A 107 -8.67 4.97 -7.29
C GLN A 107 -8.40 4.93 -8.80
N ASP A 108 -7.15 5.16 -9.21
CA ASP A 108 -6.79 5.40 -10.62
C ASP A 108 -6.25 4.16 -11.34
N ALA A 109 -5.69 3.19 -10.61
CA ALA A 109 -5.07 2.03 -11.25
C ALA A 109 -6.14 1.19 -11.95
N PRO A 110 -5.88 0.75 -13.20
CA PRO A 110 -6.76 -0.19 -13.86
C PRO A 110 -6.74 -1.52 -13.09
N GLU A 111 -7.83 -2.29 -13.22
CA GLU A 111 -7.93 -3.64 -12.67
C GLU A 111 -6.73 -4.52 -13.07
N ARG A 112 -6.19 -4.29 -14.28
CA ARG A 112 -5.00 -4.96 -14.80
C ARG A 112 -3.96 -3.93 -15.22
N LEU A 113 -2.97 -3.72 -14.37
CA LEU A 113 -1.85 -2.83 -14.69
C LEU A 113 -0.80 -3.54 -15.55
N THR A 114 -0.59 -3.03 -16.77
CA THR A 114 0.49 -3.45 -17.66
C THR A 114 1.61 -2.41 -17.70
N LYS A 115 2.74 -2.76 -18.33
CA LYS A 115 3.87 -1.83 -18.46
C LYS A 115 3.50 -0.59 -19.27
N GLU A 116 2.68 -0.74 -20.30
CA GLU A 116 2.19 0.35 -21.16
C GLU A 116 1.25 1.28 -20.39
N GLY A 117 0.47 0.75 -19.45
CA GLY A 117 -0.43 1.52 -18.58
C GLY A 117 0.29 2.41 -17.57
N LEU A 118 1.57 2.17 -17.27
CA LEU A 118 2.33 2.94 -16.27
C LEU A 118 2.47 4.42 -16.60
N GLY A 119 2.32 4.80 -17.87
CA GLY A 119 2.39 6.21 -18.30
C GLY A 119 1.33 7.11 -17.66
N MET A 120 0.26 6.53 -17.09
CA MET A 120 -0.74 7.27 -16.33
C MET A 120 -0.20 7.80 -14.99
N PHE A 121 0.81 7.13 -14.44
CA PHE A 121 1.52 7.54 -13.23
C PHE A 121 2.76 8.35 -13.61
N GLY A 122 2.94 9.50 -12.97
CA GLY A 122 4.10 10.35 -13.25
C GLY A 122 4.01 11.70 -12.58
N ARG A 123 4.87 12.64 -13.00
CA ARG A 123 5.04 13.94 -12.32
C ARG A 123 3.77 14.80 -12.29
N ARG A 124 2.84 14.52 -13.19
CA ARG A 124 1.54 15.20 -13.34
C ARG A 124 0.36 14.33 -12.91
N TRP A 125 0.61 13.26 -12.16
CA TRP A 125 -0.43 12.34 -11.72
C TRP A 125 -1.48 13.04 -10.84
N PHE A 126 -1.04 13.97 -9.99
CA PHE A 126 -1.89 14.86 -9.21
C PHE A 126 -1.11 16.12 -8.85
N ASN A 127 -1.79 17.15 -8.35
CA ASN A 127 -1.11 18.34 -7.87
C ASN A 127 -0.60 18.15 -6.43
N HIS A 128 0.62 18.58 -6.15
CA HIS A 128 1.24 18.32 -4.85
C HIS A 128 0.52 19.05 -3.68
N GLU A 129 -0.20 20.14 -3.94
CA GLU A 129 -1.06 20.77 -2.93
C GLU A 129 -2.20 19.85 -2.49
N GLU A 130 -2.70 18.96 -3.35
CA GLU A 130 -3.72 17.97 -2.99
C GLU A 130 -3.16 16.99 -1.94
N ALA A 131 -1.94 16.50 -2.15
CA ALA A 131 -1.25 15.65 -1.19
C ALA A 131 -0.98 16.37 0.14
N SER A 132 -0.61 17.66 0.11
CA SER A 132 -0.42 18.45 1.34
C SER A 132 -1.75 18.69 2.09
N ALA A 133 -2.84 18.94 1.37
CA ALA A 133 -4.18 19.11 1.95
C ALA A 133 -4.72 17.81 2.58
N PHE A 134 -4.26 16.65 2.08
CA PHE A 134 -4.64 15.33 2.60
C PHE A 134 -4.40 15.17 4.11
N ARG A 135 -3.43 15.90 4.69
CA ARG A 135 -3.19 15.93 6.15
C ARG A 135 -4.44 16.33 6.92
N GLY A 136 -5.19 17.33 6.44
CA GLY A 136 -6.43 17.78 7.07
C GLY A 136 -7.50 16.69 7.04
N GLY A 137 -7.63 16.01 5.91
CA GLY A 137 -8.55 14.88 5.74
C GLY A 137 -8.24 13.71 6.67
N ILE A 138 -6.97 13.28 6.74
CA ILE A 138 -6.54 12.22 7.67
C ILE A 138 -6.85 12.61 9.11
N ARG A 139 -6.56 13.86 9.51
CA ARG A 139 -6.82 14.32 10.87
C ARG A 139 -8.30 14.29 11.22
N ALA A 140 -9.17 14.77 10.32
CA ALA A 140 -10.61 14.74 10.51
C ALA A 140 -11.11 13.29 10.65
N LEU A 141 -10.70 12.41 9.74
CA LEU A 141 -11.07 10.99 9.78
C LEU A 141 -10.64 10.31 11.08
N LEU A 142 -9.42 10.59 11.57
CA LEU A 142 -8.97 10.03 12.85
C LEU A 142 -9.82 10.52 14.02
N ILE A 143 -10.16 11.82 14.07
CA ILE A 143 -11.02 12.38 15.13
C ILE A 143 -12.38 11.69 15.11
N ASP A 144 -12.98 11.54 13.93
CA ASP A 144 -14.30 10.91 13.78
C ASP A 144 -14.27 9.44 14.22
N LEU A 145 -13.22 8.69 13.85
CA LEU A 145 -13.02 7.31 14.28
C LEU A 145 -12.83 7.20 15.80
N PHE A 146 -12.09 8.11 16.42
CA PHE A 146 -11.90 8.11 17.87
C PHE A 146 -13.18 8.45 18.63
N HIS A 147 -13.98 9.41 18.16
CA HIS A 147 -15.28 9.70 18.77
C HIS A 147 -16.23 8.51 18.64
N SER A 148 -16.31 7.90 17.45
CA SER A 148 -17.18 6.75 17.20
C SER A 148 -16.82 5.55 18.09
N ALA A 149 -15.53 5.32 18.34
CA ALA A 149 -15.08 4.24 19.24
C ALA A 149 -15.45 4.49 20.71
N LEU A 150 -15.51 5.75 21.15
CA LEU A 150 -15.91 6.08 22.53
C LEU A 150 -17.42 5.95 22.74
N ASP A 151 -18.21 6.18 21.69
CA ASP A 151 -19.67 6.01 21.74
C ASP A 151 -20.08 4.53 21.75
N ASP A 152 -19.26 3.62 21.20
CA ASP A 152 -19.50 2.16 21.17
C ASP A 152 -19.13 1.47 22.50
N ASP A 153 -18.22 2.06 23.28
CA ASP A 153 -17.81 1.58 24.62
C ASP A 153 -18.68 2.16 25.77
N GLY A 154 -19.80 2.82 25.46
CA GLY A 154 -20.75 3.31 26.47
C GLY A 154 -21.40 2.17 27.27
N PRO A 155 -21.72 2.36 28.56
CA PRO A 155 -22.27 1.27 29.38
C PRO A 155 -23.57 0.76 28.76
N SER A 156 -23.62 -0.55 28.48
CA SER A 156 -24.85 -1.21 28.09
C SER A 156 -25.92 -0.94 29.16
N GLU A 157 -27.15 -0.60 28.76
CA GLU A 157 -28.30 -0.28 29.62
C GLU A 157 -28.63 -1.32 30.72
N ALA A 158 -27.93 -2.47 30.74
CA ALA A 158 -28.09 -3.54 31.72
C ALA A 158 -27.57 -3.23 33.14
N GLU A 159 -26.84 -2.13 33.38
CA GLU A 159 -26.32 -1.79 34.73
C GLU A 159 -27.20 -0.81 35.53
N LEU A 160 -28.37 -0.40 35.01
CA LEU A 160 -29.24 0.56 35.70
C LEU A 160 -30.42 -0.06 36.47
N GLU A 161 -30.68 -1.37 36.37
CA GLU A 161 -31.82 -1.99 37.07
C GLU A 161 -31.52 -2.55 38.48
N ASP A 162 -30.26 -2.57 38.94
CA ASP A 162 -29.90 -3.26 40.20
C ASP A 162 -29.77 -2.32 41.43
N LYS A 163 -30.34 -1.11 41.38
CA LYS A 163 -30.28 -0.13 42.50
C LYS A 163 -31.60 0.22 43.18
N ASP A 164 -32.71 -0.45 42.84
CA ASP A 164 -34.02 -0.17 43.44
C ASP A 164 -34.61 -1.34 44.25
N ILE A 165 -33.84 -2.05 45.08
CA ILE A 165 -34.43 -2.84 46.18
C ILE A 165 -33.55 -2.81 47.43
N GLN A 166 -33.69 -1.76 48.24
CA GLN A 166 -33.70 -1.92 49.70
C GLN A 166 -34.38 -0.72 50.38
N MET A 167 -35.70 -0.83 50.55
CA MET A 167 -36.43 -0.06 51.55
C MET A 167 -37.57 -0.94 52.09
N ASP A 168 -37.24 -1.73 53.11
CA ASP A 168 -38.04 -1.99 54.32
C ASP A 168 -37.26 -2.89 55.29
#